data_AF-A0A7K3R6H8-F1
#
_entry.id   AF-A0A7K3R6H8-F1
#
_cell.length_a   1.000
_cell.length_b   1.000
_cell.length_c   1.000
_cell.angle_alpha   90.00
_cell.angle_beta   90.00
_cell.angle_gamma   90.00
#
_symmetry.space_group_name_H-M   'P 1'
#
loop_
_entity.id
_entity.type
_entity.pdbx_description
1 polymer ?
#
loop_
_entity_poly.entity_id
_entity_poly.type
_entity_poly.pdbx_seq_one_letter_code
_entity_poly.pdbx_strand_id
1 'polypeptide(L)'
;MAEALLCDGLDPDHPDAMTLVVVVSEVADHHERAAARLASYGYEGENCLYLVQTDGWAERRLDGELLTVDIIAHPALLRGLEVDRERFTARSSGDPAALRLLRVETRVDPVAYGRASELTLVLTVPAGTPAEQAVAAVRTGEDWPLILTPRPE
;
A
#
# COMPACT_ATOMS: atom_id res chain seq x y z
N MET A 1 1.19 9.05 -10.37
CA MET A 1 2.17 7.97 -10.52
C MET A 1 2.45 7.52 -9.12
N ALA A 2 2.14 6.28 -8.80
CA ALA A 2 2.35 5.80 -7.45
C ALA A 2 3.84 5.72 -7.13
N GLU A 3 4.17 6.05 -5.89
CA GLU A 3 5.55 6.08 -5.39
C GLU A 3 5.65 5.20 -4.14
N ALA A 4 6.80 4.56 -3.96
CA ALA A 4 7.08 3.77 -2.76
C ALA A 4 8.32 4.29 -2.06
N LEU A 5 8.20 4.48 -0.75
CA LEU A 5 9.20 5.08 0.12
C LEU A 5 9.44 4.16 1.32
N LEU A 6 10.68 4.11 1.80
CA LEU A 6 11.01 3.49 3.07
C LEU A 6 11.24 4.60 4.10
N CYS A 7 10.40 4.66 5.13
CA CYS A 7 10.34 5.78 6.08
C CYS A 7 10.41 5.29 7.52
N ASP A 8 11.02 6.07 8.39
CA ASP A 8 10.97 5.91 9.84
C ASP A 8 9.94 6.87 10.48
N GLY A 9 9.71 6.72 11.78
CA GLY A 9 8.91 7.64 12.59
C GLY A 9 7.41 7.59 12.29
N LEU A 10 6.91 6.49 11.72
CA LEU A 10 5.49 6.30 11.41
C LEU A 10 4.76 5.40 12.40
N ASP A 11 5.49 4.56 13.12
CA ASP A 11 4.97 3.81 14.26
C ASP A 11 5.33 4.58 15.54
N PRO A 12 4.34 5.11 16.30
CA PRO A 12 4.61 5.84 17.54
C PRO A 12 5.20 4.94 18.64
N ASP A 13 4.92 3.64 18.62
CA ASP A 13 5.47 2.67 19.58
C ASP A 13 6.91 2.28 19.19
N HIS A 14 7.23 2.32 17.90
CA HIS A 14 8.56 2.02 17.36
C HIS A 14 9.03 3.10 16.38
N PRO A 15 9.41 4.31 16.85
CA PRO A 15 9.74 5.43 15.96
C PRO A 15 10.96 5.17 15.06
N ASP A 16 11.86 4.27 15.46
CA ASP A 16 13.03 3.89 14.67
C ASP A 16 12.74 2.75 13.67
N ALA A 17 11.52 2.19 13.67
CA ALA A 17 11.15 1.11 12.76
C ALA A 17 10.97 1.65 11.34
N MET A 18 11.71 1.07 10.39
CA MET A 18 11.50 1.36 8.98
C MET A 18 10.15 0.79 8.56
N THR A 19 9.39 1.56 7.81
CA THR A 19 8.05 1.23 7.34
C THR A 19 7.97 1.54 5.86
N LEU A 20 7.44 0.59 5.10
CA LEU A 20 7.22 0.79 3.67
C LEU A 20 5.90 1.55 3.47
N VAL A 21 5.99 2.65 2.73
CA VAL A 21 4.86 3.50 2.37
C VAL A 21 4.66 3.46 0.86
N VAL A 22 3.43 3.31 0.41
CA VAL A 22 3.01 3.45 -0.99
C VAL A 22 2.05 4.63 -1.08
N VAL A 23 2.41 5.65 -1.85
CA VAL A 23 1.58 6.83 -2.08
C VAL A 23 0.87 6.67 -3.42
N VAL A 24 -0.46 6.84 -3.41
CA VAL A 24 -1.34 6.68 -4.58
C VAL A 24 -2.26 7.90 -4.72
N SER A 25 -2.81 8.12 -5.92
CA SER A 25 -3.81 9.17 -6.15
C SER A 25 -5.12 8.66 -6.72
N GLU A 26 -6.25 9.22 -6.28
CA GLU A 26 -7.59 8.87 -6.78
C GLU A 26 -7.88 9.35 -8.21
N VAL A 27 -7.16 10.39 -8.65
CA VAL A 27 -7.36 11.04 -9.96
C VAL A 27 -6.51 10.38 -11.06
N ALA A 28 -5.51 9.60 -10.67
CA ALA A 28 -4.58 8.96 -11.59
C ALA A 28 -5.25 7.83 -12.40
N ASP A 29 -4.44 6.90 -12.94
CA ASP A 29 -4.96 5.80 -13.74
C ASP A 29 -5.85 4.85 -12.91
N HIS A 30 -6.42 3.84 -13.58
CA HIS A 30 -7.32 2.89 -12.91
C HIS A 30 -6.63 2.01 -11.86
N HIS A 31 -5.31 1.79 -11.94
CA HIS A 31 -4.54 1.03 -10.96
C HIS A 31 -4.41 1.82 -9.65
N GLU A 32 -3.93 3.07 -9.73
CA GLU A 32 -3.78 3.93 -8.56
C GLU A 32 -5.13 4.20 -7.88
N ARG A 33 -6.16 4.53 -8.68
CA ARG A 33 -7.50 4.77 -8.16
C ARG A 33 -8.10 3.55 -7.47
N ALA A 34 -7.87 2.34 -7.98
CA ALA A 34 -8.35 1.12 -7.33
C ALA A 34 -7.64 0.86 -6.00
N ALA A 35 -6.33 1.08 -5.94
CA ALA A 35 -5.57 0.97 -4.70
C ALA A 35 -6.00 2.01 -3.65
N ALA A 36 -6.19 3.27 -4.07
CA ALA A 36 -6.65 4.36 -3.20
C ALA A 36 -8.01 4.07 -2.56
N ARG A 37 -8.92 3.48 -3.35
CA ARG A 37 -10.28 3.13 -2.91
C ARG A 37 -10.34 2.01 -1.88
N LEU A 38 -9.27 1.22 -1.70
CA LEU A 38 -9.25 0.19 -0.65
C LEU A 38 -9.48 0.77 0.75
N ALA A 39 -9.08 2.04 0.97
CA ALA A 39 -9.28 2.72 2.24
C ALA A 39 -10.76 2.79 2.66
N SER A 40 -11.69 2.87 1.69
CA SER A 40 -13.13 2.90 1.98
C SER A 40 -13.69 1.59 2.56
N TYR A 41 -12.91 0.50 2.52
CA TYR A 41 -13.24 -0.80 3.14
C TYR A 41 -12.31 -1.14 4.32
N GLY A 42 -11.42 -0.22 4.69
CA GLY A 42 -10.59 -0.37 5.88
C GLY A 42 -11.41 -0.22 7.15
N TYR A 43 -11.05 -0.99 8.17
CA TYR A 43 -11.61 -0.89 9.51
C TYR A 43 -10.84 0.18 10.28
N GLU A 44 -11.54 1.16 10.83
CA GLU A 44 -10.94 2.20 11.68
C GLU A 44 -10.31 1.57 12.93
N GLY A 45 -9.05 1.94 13.17
CA GLY A 45 -8.33 1.69 14.41
C GLY A 45 -7.72 2.99 14.94
N GLU A 46 -6.74 2.88 15.83
CA GLU A 46 -6.06 4.05 16.39
C GLU A 46 -5.25 4.78 15.30
N ASN A 47 -5.82 5.87 14.77
CA ASN A 47 -5.23 6.76 13.76
C ASN A 47 -4.85 6.10 12.42
N CYS A 48 -5.52 5.01 12.06
CA CYS A 48 -5.27 4.29 10.82
C CYS A 48 -6.49 3.46 10.40
N LEU A 49 -6.45 2.97 9.17
CA LEU A 49 -7.43 2.05 8.61
C LEU A 49 -6.75 0.70 8.39
N TYR A 50 -7.36 -0.41 8.80
CA TYR A 50 -6.83 -1.75 8.57
C TYR A 50 -7.63 -2.46 7.48
N LEU A 51 -6.97 -2.92 6.41
CA LEU A 51 -7.61 -3.85 5.48
C LEU A 51 -7.48 -5.27 6.00
N VAL A 52 -8.58 -6.02 6.02
CA VAL A 52 -8.55 -7.43 6.39
C VAL A 52 -7.74 -8.20 5.34
N GLN A 53 -6.81 -9.02 5.81
CA GLN A 53 -5.86 -9.77 4.97
C GLN A 53 -6.55 -10.65 3.92
N THR A 54 -7.76 -11.16 4.21
CA THR A 54 -8.57 -11.97 3.28
C THR A 54 -9.23 -11.15 2.17
N ASP A 55 -9.22 -9.83 2.26
CA ASP A 55 -9.80 -8.92 1.27
C ASP A 55 -8.71 -8.30 0.39
N GLY A 56 -7.54 -8.03 0.97
CA GLY A 56 -6.36 -7.56 0.25
C GLY A 56 -5.11 -7.50 1.13
N TRP A 57 -3.95 -7.44 0.48
CA TRP A 57 -2.63 -7.45 1.13
C TRP A 57 -1.59 -6.79 0.23
N ALA A 58 -0.37 -6.64 0.75
CA ALA A 58 0.79 -6.23 -0.02
C ALA A 58 1.75 -7.42 -0.24
N GLU A 59 2.17 -7.64 -1.49
CA GLU A 59 3.27 -8.54 -1.81
C GLU A 59 4.53 -7.72 -2.08
N ARG A 60 5.64 -8.12 -1.46
CA ARG A 60 6.92 -7.43 -1.60
C ARG A 60 7.97 -8.39 -2.10
N ARG A 61 8.80 -7.93 -3.04
CA ARG A 61 9.94 -8.69 -3.54
C ARG A 61 11.12 -7.76 -3.75
N LEU A 62 12.24 -8.04 -3.11
CA LEU A 62 13.50 -7.34 -3.32
C LEU A 62 14.38 -8.14 -4.28
N ASP A 63 14.89 -7.50 -5.33
CA ASP A 63 15.85 -8.04 -6.28
C ASP A 63 17.04 -7.09 -6.41
N GLY A 64 18.14 -7.41 -5.72
CA GLY A 64 19.23 -6.47 -5.49
C GLY A 64 18.76 -5.27 -4.65
N GLU A 65 18.75 -4.08 -5.26
CA GLU A 65 18.25 -2.83 -4.64
C GLU A 65 16.84 -2.47 -5.12
N LEU A 66 16.28 -3.22 -6.08
CA LEU A 66 14.97 -2.94 -6.64
C LEU A 66 13.88 -3.64 -5.83
N LEU A 67 13.11 -2.86 -5.06
CA LEU A 67 11.94 -3.34 -4.35
C LEU A 67 10.71 -3.21 -5.25
N THR A 68 10.07 -4.34 -5.54
CA THR A 68 8.74 -4.40 -6.15
C THR A 68 7.69 -4.56 -5.06
N VAL A 69 6.65 -3.73 -5.10
CA VAL A 69 5.50 -3.78 -4.20
C VAL A 69 4.24 -3.93 -5.05
N ASP A 70 3.52 -5.03 -4.84
CA ASP A 70 2.25 -5.29 -5.49
C ASP A 70 1.12 -5.16 -4.46
N ILE A 71 0.14 -4.30 -4.74
CA ILE A 71 -1.10 -4.21 -3.95
C ILE A 71 -2.10 -5.19 -4.55
N ILE A 72 -2.56 -6.13 -3.74
CA ILE A 72 -3.43 -7.22 -4.12
C ILE A 72 -4.81 -7.05 -3.46
N ALA A 73 -5.87 -7.38 -4.20
CA ALA A 73 -7.21 -7.51 -3.62
C ALA A 73 -7.99 -8.66 -4.25
N HIS A 74 -8.89 -9.25 -3.48
CA HIS A 74 -9.82 -10.24 -4.00
C HIS A 74 -10.92 -9.59 -4.87
N PRO A 75 -11.34 -10.24 -5.97
CA PRO A 75 -12.40 -9.73 -6.83
C PRO A 75 -13.74 -9.44 -6.11
N ALA A 76 -13.99 -10.13 -4.98
CA ALA A 76 -15.21 -9.94 -4.20
C ALA A 76 -15.30 -8.53 -3.60
N LEU A 77 -14.18 -8.02 -3.06
CA LEU A 77 -14.04 -6.67 -2.53
C LEU A 77 -14.30 -5.61 -3.60
N LEU A 78 -13.74 -5.82 -4.80
CA LEU A 78 -13.79 -4.84 -5.89
C LEU A 78 -15.22 -4.54 -6.39
N ARG A 79 -16.13 -5.51 -6.29
CA ARG A 79 -17.56 -5.28 -6.62
C ARG A 79 -18.17 -4.18 -5.76
N GLY A 80 -17.73 -4.10 -4.50
CA GLY A 80 -18.20 -3.11 -3.54
C GLY A 80 -17.54 -1.73 -3.69
N LEU A 81 -16.45 -1.64 -4.46
CA LEU A 81 -15.66 -0.41 -4.70
C LEU A 81 -15.96 0.26 -6.04
N GLU A 82 -16.94 -0.25 -6.79
CA GLU A 82 -17.24 0.16 -8.17
C GLU A 82 -15.99 0.14 -9.06
N VAL A 83 -15.07 -0.79 -8.80
CA VAL A 83 -13.85 -0.99 -9.58
C VAL A 83 -14.15 -2.00 -10.68
N ASP A 84 -13.86 -1.61 -11.92
CA ASP A 84 -13.97 -2.49 -13.09
C ASP A 84 -12.87 -3.56 -13.07
N ARG A 85 -13.18 -4.70 -12.44
CA ARG A 85 -12.25 -5.83 -12.28
C ARG A 85 -11.71 -6.37 -13.59
N GLU A 86 -12.42 -6.20 -14.71
CA GLU A 86 -12.02 -6.75 -16.01
C GLU A 86 -10.78 -6.04 -16.56
N ARG A 87 -10.48 -4.84 -16.06
CA ARG A 87 -9.24 -4.10 -16.36
C ARG A 87 -8.00 -4.69 -15.71
N PHE A 88 -8.16 -5.56 -14.71
CA PHE A 88 -7.06 -6.14 -13.94
C PHE A 88 -6.80 -7.59 -14.38
N THR A 89 -5.84 -7.75 -15.28
CA THR A 89 -5.45 -9.07 -15.82
C THR A 89 -4.32 -9.73 -15.04
N ALA A 90 -3.50 -8.95 -14.34
CA ALA A 90 -2.44 -9.47 -13.49
C ALA A 90 -3.01 -10.12 -12.21
N ARG A 91 -2.28 -11.11 -11.69
CA ARG A 91 -2.65 -11.88 -10.50
C ARG A 91 -1.58 -11.75 -9.42
N SER A 92 -1.98 -12.05 -8.19
CA SER A 92 -1.02 -12.28 -7.11
C SER A 92 -0.07 -13.43 -7.47
N SER A 93 1.15 -13.36 -6.94
CA SER A 93 2.13 -14.42 -7.08
C SER A 93 1.81 -15.66 -6.25
N GLY A 94 1.07 -15.50 -5.14
CA GLY A 94 0.69 -16.57 -4.22
C GLY A 94 -0.74 -17.07 -4.36
N ASP A 95 -1.66 -16.24 -4.87
CA ASP A 95 -3.06 -16.61 -5.10
C ASP A 95 -3.53 -16.19 -6.52
N PRO A 96 -3.66 -17.16 -7.44
CA PRO A 96 -4.15 -16.91 -8.80
C PRO A 96 -5.57 -16.36 -8.89
N ALA A 97 -6.38 -16.47 -7.83
CA ALA A 97 -7.73 -15.91 -7.77
C ALA A 97 -7.74 -14.42 -7.38
N ALA A 98 -6.68 -13.93 -6.75
CA ALA A 98 -6.55 -12.54 -6.34
C ALA A 98 -5.93 -11.67 -7.46
N LEU A 99 -6.39 -10.42 -7.53
CA LEU A 99 -6.03 -9.48 -8.59
C LEU A 99 -4.93 -8.55 -8.10
N ARG A 100 -3.90 -8.35 -8.92
CA ARG A 100 -2.94 -7.27 -8.68
C ARG A 100 -3.52 -5.95 -9.15
N LEU A 101 -3.80 -5.06 -8.21
CA LEU A 101 -4.35 -3.74 -8.49
C LEU A 101 -3.27 -2.78 -8.94
N LEU A 102 -2.14 -2.75 -8.26
CA LEU A 102 -1.05 -1.81 -8.50
C LEU A 102 0.29 -2.54 -8.36
N ARG A 103 1.26 -2.16 -9.19
CA ARG A 103 2.67 -2.47 -9.00
C ARG A 103 3.43 -1.16 -8.88
N VAL A 104 4.24 -1.03 -7.84
CA VAL A 104 5.17 0.08 -7.65
C VAL A 104 6.57 -0.50 -7.49
N GLU A 105 7.54 0.16 -8.10
CA GLU A 105 8.95 -0.20 -7.99
C GLU A 105 9.73 0.99 -7.46
N THR A 106 10.63 0.73 -6.51
CA THR A 106 11.48 1.75 -5.91
C THR A 106 12.85 1.17 -5.59
N ARG A 107 13.86 2.03 -5.52
CA ARG A 107 15.20 1.63 -5.07
C ARG A 107 15.31 1.83 -3.57
N VAL A 108 15.77 0.81 -2.87
CA VAL A 108 15.97 0.84 -1.42
C VAL A 108 17.33 0.27 -1.06
N ASP A 109 17.88 0.74 0.07
CA ASP A 109 19.01 0.08 0.69
C ASP A 109 18.55 -1.30 1.25
N PRO A 110 19.17 -2.42 0.84
CA PRO A 110 18.74 -3.75 1.30
C PRO A 110 18.86 -3.97 2.80
N VAL A 111 19.83 -3.33 3.47
CA VAL A 111 20.05 -3.46 4.92
C VAL A 111 18.96 -2.72 5.69
N ALA A 112 18.60 -1.51 5.25
CA ALA A 112 17.49 -0.75 5.79
C ALA A 112 16.15 -1.47 5.56
N TYR A 113 15.91 -1.98 4.34
CA TYR A 113 14.71 -2.74 4.02
C TYR A 113 14.61 -4.04 4.83
N GLY A 114 15.72 -4.73 5.09
CA GLY A 114 15.76 -5.93 5.93
C GLY A 114 15.34 -5.69 7.39
N ARG A 115 15.24 -4.43 7.83
CA ARG A 115 14.72 -4.02 9.14
C ARG A 115 13.30 -3.47 9.08
N ALA A 116 12.69 -3.43 7.90
CA ALA A 116 11.39 -2.85 7.72
C ALA A 116 10.29 -3.74 8.33
N SER A 117 9.27 -3.11 8.90
CA SER A 117 8.02 -3.77 9.27
C SER A 117 7.41 -4.49 8.06
N GLU A 118 6.80 -5.65 8.28
CA GLU A 118 6.08 -6.40 7.24
C GLU A 118 4.80 -5.68 6.80
N LEU A 119 4.31 -4.71 7.58
CA LEU A 119 3.13 -3.91 7.28
C LEU A 119 3.44 -2.82 6.25
N THR A 120 2.57 -2.70 5.24
CA THR A 120 2.67 -1.64 4.21
C THR A 120 1.63 -0.58 4.48
N LEU A 121 2.04 0.68 4.52
CA LEU A 121 1.10 1.81 4.59
C LEU A 121 0.78 2.27 3.18
N VAL A 122 -0.50 2.50 2.89
CA VAL A 122 -0.98 3.10 1.65
C VAL A 122 -1.57 4.46 1.97
N LEU A 123 -1.04 5.51 1.34
CA LEU A 123 -1.49 6.89 1.50
C LEU A 123 -2.19 7.34 0.23
N THR A 124 -3.38 7.90 0.37
CA THR A 124 -4.15 8.44 -0.75
C THR A 124 -4.03 9.95 -0.75
N VAL A 125 -3.50 10.52 -1.83
CA VAL A 125 -3.29 11.97 -1.93
C VAL A 125 -3.87 12.59 -3.20
N PRO A 126 -4.16 13.91 -3.18
CA PRO A 126 -4.46 14.66 -4.40
C PRO A 126 -3.34 14.50 -5.44
N ALA A 127 -3.71 14.54 -6.73
CA ALA A 127 -2.74 14.44 -7.80
C ALA A 127 -1.74 15.62 -7.75
N GLY A 128 -0.45 15.30 -7.84
CA GLY A 128 0.63 16.28 -7.76
C GLY A 128 1.11 16.59 -6.34
N THR A 129 0.50 16.01 -5.31
CA THR A 129 1.06 16.06 -3.94
C THR A 129 2.35 15.24 -3.88
N PRO A 130 3.48 15.82 -3.42
CA PRO A 130 4.72 15.07 -3.21
C PRO A 130 4.56 13.97 -2.16
N ALA A 131 5.17 12.81 -2.39
CA ALA A 131 5.05 11.67 -1.49
C ALA A 131 5.57 11.98 -0.07
N GLU A 132 6.64 12.77 0.06
CA GLU A 132 7.18 13.20 1.36
C GLU A 132 6.20 14.07 2.16
N GLN A 133 5.39 14.88 1.47
CA GLN A 133 4.35 15.67 2.12
C GLN A 133 3.24 14.76 2.69
N ALA A 134 2.89 13.69 1.97
CA ALA A 134 1.94 12.68 2.45
C ALA A 134 2.47 11.99 3.72
N VAL A 135 3.74 11.57 3.69
CA VAL A 135 4.39 10.94 4.85
C VAL A 135 4.43 11.90 6.05
N ALA A 136 4.71 13.18 5.82
CA ALA A 136 4.74 14.18 6.88
C ALA A 136 3.37 14.35 7.57
N ALA A 137 2.27 14.34 6.80
CA ALA A 137 0.91 14.46 7.35
C ALA A 137 0.53 13.26 8.24
N VAL A 138 0.91 12.04 7.83
CA VAL A 138 0.71 10.85 8.66
C VAL A 138 1.54 10.91 9.94
N ARG A 139 2.80 11.36 9.84
CA ARG A 139 3.70 11.49 10.99
C ARG A 139 3.18 12.48 12.04
N THR A 140 2.46 13.52 11.63
CA THR A 140 1.82 14.48 12.54
C THR A 140 0.42 14.04 13.01
N GLY A 141 -0.11 12.93 12.49
CA GLY A 141 -1.45 12.44 12.78
C GLY A 141 -2.57 13.24 12.08
N GLU A 142 -2.22 14.07 11.10
CA GLU A 142 -3.18 14.84 10.28
C GLU A 142 -3.91 13.96 9.26
N ASP A 143 -3.32 12.82 8.90
CA ASP A 143 -3.89 11.87 7.94
C ASP A 143 -3.75 10.42 8.43
N TRP A 144 -4.66 9.56 8.00
CA TRP A 144 -4.77 8.17 8.45
C TRP A 144 -4.38 7.22 7.32
N PRO A 145 -3.29 6.45 7.46
CA PRO A 145 -2.88 5.50 6.44
C PRO A 145 -3.81 4.29 6.41
N LEU A 146 -3.95 3.68 5.23
CA LEU A 146 -4.44 2.31 5.12
C LEU A 146 -3.28 1.34 5.35
N ILE A 147 -3.40 0.46 6.34
CA ILE A 147 -2.44 -0.59 6.65
C ILE A 147 -2.83 -1.86 5.92
N LEU A 148 -1.89 -2.38 5.13
CA LEU A 148 -1.95 -3.67 4.47
C LEU A 148 -0.99 -4.64 5.16
N THR A 149 -1.51 -5.82 5.48
CA THR A 149 -0.73 -6.95 5.98
C THR A 149 0.05 -7.63 4.84
N PRO A 150 1.06 -8.47 5.15
CA PRO A 150 1.66 -9.35 4.16
C PRO A 150 0.63 -10.35 3.63
N ARG A 151 1.00 -11.13 2.61
CA ARG A 151 0.16 -12.23 2.11
C ARG A 151 -0.19 -13.21 3.24
N PRO A 152 -1.41 -13.77 3.27
CA PRO A 152 -1.72 -14.89 4.16
C PRO A 152 -0.85 -16.13 3.85
N GLU A 153 -0.61 -16.96 4.87
CA GLU A 153 0.13 -18.22 4.77
C GLU A 153 -0.69 -19.35 4.12
#